data_AF-X0RT05-F1
#
_entry.id   AF-X0RT05-F1
#
_cell.length_a   1.000
_cell.length_b   1.000
_cell.length_c   1.000
_cell.angle_alpha   90.00
_cell.angle_beta   90.00
_cell.angle_gamma   90.00
#
_symmetry.space_group_name_H-M   'P 1'
#
loop_
_entity.id
_entity.type
_entity.pdbx_description
1 polymer ?
#
loop_
_entity_poly.entity_id
_entity_poly.type
_entity_poly.pdbx_seq_one_letter_code
_entity_poly.pdbx_strand_id
1 'polypeptide(L)' 'MDRIMIFDTTLRDGEQSPGAVLNVDEKIEISHLLEQMGVDIIEAGFPISSPGDFRAKGEFRP' A
#
# COMPACT_ATOMS: atom_id res chain seq x y z
N MET A 1 6.64 12.23 25.41
CA MET A 1 6.79 12.74 24.04
C MET A 1 5.75 12.00 23.22
N ASP A 2 4.86 12.72 22.57
CA ASP A 2 3.77 12.08 21.82
C ASP A 2 4.34 11.49 20.53
N ARG A 3 4.00 10.22 20.24
CA ARG A 3 4.41 9.54 19.00
C ARG A 3 3.55 10.08 17.86
N ILE A 4 4.18 10.61 16.82
CA ILE A 4 3.51 10.93 15.56
C ILE A 4 3.30 9.62 14.79
N MET A 5 2.08 9.39 14.31
CA MET A 5 1.77 8.25 13.42
C MET A 5 1.70 8.74 11.98
N ILE A 6 2.30 7.99 11.07
CA ILE A 6 2.29 8.22 9.63
C ILE A 6 1.29 7.26 8.98
N PHE A 7 0.28 7.83 8.34
CA PHE A 7 -0.70 7.12 7.51
C PHE A 7 -0.44 7.47 6.06
N ASP A 8 -0.09 6.47 5.24
CA ASP A 8 0.27 6.64 3.84
C ASP A 8 -0.86 6.14 2.91
N THR A 9 -1.23 6.96 1.92
CA THR A 9 -2.29 6.67 0.93
C THR A 9 -1.77 6.46 -0.48
N THR A 10 -0.47 6.24 -0.66
CA THR A 10 0.18 6.11 -1.98
C THR A 10 -0.47 5.01 -2.82
N LEU A 11 -0.80 3.86 -2.22
CA LEU A 11 -1.38 2.72 -2.93
C LEU A 11 -2.88 2.87 -3.26
N ARG A 12 -3.59 3.83 -2.65
CA ARG A 12 -5.02 4.10 -2.90
C ARG A 12 -5.26 5.40 -3.66
N ASP A 13 -4.82 6.52 -3.10
CA ASP A 13 -5.05 7.84 -3.70
C ASP A 13 -4.01 8.13 -4.78
N GLY A 14 -2.78 7.63 -4.60
CA GLY A 14 -1.72 7.76 -5.60
C GLY A 14 -2.11 7.09 -6.93
N GLU A 15 -2.68 5.88 -6.90
CA GLU A 15 -3.13 5.17 -8.10
C GLU A 15 -4.28 5.86 -8.86
N GLN A 16 -5.03 6.76 -8.20
CA GLN A 16 -6.11 7.53 -8.84
C GLN A 16 -5.59 8.72 -9.65
N SER A 17 -4.30 9.05 -9.53
CA SER A 17 -3.68 10.11 -10.32
C SER A 17 -3.59 9.72 -11.79
N PRO A 18 -3.88 10.63 -12.75
CA PRO A 18 -3.78 10.34 -14.17
C PRO A 18 -2.40 9.82 -14.56
N GLY A 19 -2.35 8.62 -15.13
CA GLY A 19 -1.10 7.98 -15.57
C GLY A 19 -0.31 7.26 -14.47
N ALA A 20 -0.82 7.19 -13.23
CA ALA A 20 -0.19 6.52 -12.11
C ALA A 20 -0.81 5.14 -11.80
N VAL A 21 -1.32 4.44 -12.82
CA VAL A 21 -1.94 3.12 -12.64
C VAL A 21 -0.88 2.11 -12.23
N LEU A 22 -1.03 1.54 -11.03
CA LEU A 22 -0.11 0.55 -10.48
C LEU A 22 -0.62 -0.87 -10.72
N ASN A 23 0.26 -1.75 -11.16
CA ASN A 23 0.00 -3.19 -11.20
C ASN A 23 0.26 -3.85 -9.83
N VAL A 24 -0.10 -5.13 -9.68
CA VAL A 24 0.01 -5.85 -8.40
C VAL A 24 1.46 -5.93 -7.89
N ASP A 25 2.42 -6.18 -8.77
CA ASP A 25 3.83 -6.32 -8.39
C ASP A 25 4.41 -4.97 -7.95
N GLU A 26 4.06 -3.88 -8.66
CA GLU A 26 4.43 -2.51 -8.27
C GLU A 26 3.84 -2.14 -6.91
N LYS A 27 2.59 -2.53 -6.63
CA LYS A 27 1.97 -2.29 -5.32
C LYS A 27 2.71 -3.04 -4.20
N ILE A 28 3.11 -4.28 -4.43
CA ILE A 28 3.88 -5.06 -3.45
C ILE A 28 5.25 -4.41 -3.21
N GLU A 29 5.97 -4.04 -4.27
CA GLU A 29 7.27 -3.37 -4.16
C GLU A 29 7.17 -2.04 -3.37
N ILE A 30 6.20 -1.19 -3.71
CA ILE A 30 5.96 0.07 -3.00
C ILE A 30 5.57 -0.20 -1.53
N SER A 31 4.77 -1.23 -1.24
CA SER A 31 4.39 -1.56 0.13
C SER A 31 5.59 -1.93 1.01
N HIS A 32 6.56 -2.68 0.47
CA HIS A 32 7.80 -3.00 1.18
C HIS A 32 8.68 -1.77 1.40
N LEU A 33 8.73 -0.85 0.43
CA LEU A 33 9.45 0.40 0.60
C LEU A 33 8.84 1.27 1.70
N LEU A 34 7.51 1.39 1.74
CA LEU A 34 6.79 2.14 2.77
C LEU A 34 6.99 1.51 4.17
N GLU A 35 7.00 0.18 4.26
CA GLU A 35 7.32 -0.55 5.49
C GLU A 35 8.76 -0.26 5.94
N GLN A 36 9.74 -0.34 5.04
CA GLN A 36 11.15 -0.02 5.32
C GLN A 36 11.35 1.44 5.75
N MET A 37 10.52 2.36 5.27
CA MET A 37 10.52 3.77 5.67
C MET A 37 9.92 4.00 7.07
N GLY A 38 9.32 2.98 7.69
CA GLY A 38 8.73 3.07 9.03
C GLY A 38 7.37 3.75 9.05
N VAL A 39 6.60 3.67 7.97
CA VAL A 39 5.20 4.10 7.95
C VAL A 39 4.38 3.24 8.90
N ASP A 40 3.53 3.85 9.72
CA ASP A 40 2.74 3.12 10.71
C ASP A 40 1.53 2.40 10.09
N ILE A 41 0.90 3.01 9.07
CA ILE A 41 -0.27 2.46 8.39
C ILE A 41 -0.19 2.75 6.90
N ILE A 42 -0.35 1.71 6.07
CA ILE A 42 -0.38 1.81 4.61
C ILE A 42 -1.80 1.49 4.11
N GLU A 43 -2.40 2.38 3.33
CA GLU A 43 -3.71 2.18 2.75
C GLU A 43 -3.62 1.49 1.37
N ALA A 44 -3.83 0.18 1.34
CA ALA A 44 -3.60 -0.68 0.17
C ALA A 44 -4.54 -0.48 -1.05
N GLY A 45 -5.54 0.39 -0.98
CA GLY A 45 -6.53 0.58 -2.06
C GLY A 45 -7.71 -0.42 -2.05
N PHE A 46 -8.55 -0.39 -3.10
CA PHE A 46 -9.78 -1.19 -3.18
C PHE A 46 -9.52 -2.60 -3.73
N PRO A 47 -9.94 -3.69 -3.03
CA PRO A 47 -9.76 -5.07 -3.48
C PRO A 47 -10.82 -5.54 -4.51
N ILE A 48 -11.34 -4.65 -5.36
CA ILE A 48 -12.36 -5.00 -6.37
C ILE A 48 -11.74 -4.86 -7.75
N SER A 49 -11.03 -5.90 -8.22
CA SER A 49 -11.07 -6.36 -9.63
C SER A 49 -10.05 -7.44 -10.00
N SER A 50 -9.16 -7.93 -9.10
CA SER A 50 -8.31 -9.07 -9.47
C SER A 50 -8.01 -10.07 -8.35
N PRO A 51 -7.84 -11.37 -8.67
CA PRO A 51 -7.35 -12.39 -7.73
C PRO A 51 -5.98 -12.09 -7.09
N GLY A 52 -5.22 -11.11 -7.60
CA GLY A 52 -3.90 -10.73 -7.10
C GLY A 52 -3.92 -10.01 -5.75
N ASP A 53 -4.92 -9.16 -5.50
CA ASP A 53 -5.02 -8.35 -4.26
C ASP A 53 -5.29 -9.19 -3.01
N PHE A 54 -5.80 -10.42 -3.19
CA PHE A 54 -6.00 -11.34 -2.08
C PHE A 54 -4.69 -11.93 -1.54
N ARG A 55 -3.63 -11.99 -2.36
CA ARG A 55 -2.32 -12.52 -1.95
C ARG A 55 -1.55 -11.56 -1.05
N ALA A 56 -1.66 -10.25 -1.28
CA ALA A 56 -0.99 -9.23 -0.47
C ALA A 56 -1.40 -9.27 1.02
N LYS A 57 -2.59 -9.80 1.34
CA LYS A 57 -3.07 -9.93 2.73
C LYS A 57 -2.50 -11.13 3.49
N GLY A 58 -1.80 -12.04 2.82
CA GLY A 58 -1.21 -13.24 3.43
C GLY A 58 0.17 -13.02 4.06
N GLU A 59 0.85 -11.95 3.68
CA GLU A 59 2.25 -11.70 4.08
C GLU A 59 2.40 -10.55 5.09
N PHE A 60 1.38 -9.69 5.23
CA PHE A 60 1.40 -8.61 6.22
C PHE A 60 1.04 -9.15 7.61
N ARG A 61 2.05 -9.47 8.42
CA ARG A 61 1.91 -9.72 9.85
C ARG A 61 2.34 -8.45 10.62
N PRO A 62 1.55 -8.03 11.63
CA PRO A 62 1.87 -6.86 12.45
C PRO A 62 3.13 -7.04 13.28
#